data_AF-A0A835S208-F1
#
_entry.id   AF-A0A835S208-F1
#
_cell.length_a   1.000
_cell.length_b   1.000
_cell.length_c   1.000
_cell.angle_alpha   90.00
_cell.angle_beta   90.00
_cell.angle_gamma   90.00
#
_symmetry.space_group_name_H-M   'P 1'
#
loop_
_entity.id
_entity.type
_entity.pdbx_description
1 polymer ?
#
loop_
_entity_poly.entity_id
_entity_poly.type
_entity_poly.pdbx_seq_one_letter_code
_entity_poly.pdbx_strand_id
1 'polypeptide(L)'
;MRSAYGDIGLKYKEDETVAYVASRMPAVYSACHRVLKEVRRRLPEFSPTSMLDFGSGPGSALWAMREVWPQPLERVNLVEPSKDMQRAAQSLLRDLKGVPIIHSYDSIQELNQNLEKRERKHDIVISVLLEPGTPHGSKIIWQLWRYVLWMAKRKHRKSEKSDEVCCHEKSIVDRGAVREGAFVIAPCSHDGRCPLENSGKYCHFVQRLERTSSQRAYKRSKGEPLRGFEDEKFCFVALRRGKRPEEAWPLDGVKFETLKEKLAKRKPEDLIIDYEDQLGPEVEEAFSYDEEEDNSYASDVSEIALFNKNDDEHGDDVVDSVESADLGGGWGRILYTPLRRGKRITMDVCRSTKRDASEGAFERITVTHRHSPELHLQARRSLWGDLWPF
;
A
#
# COMPACT_ATOMS: atom_id res chain seq x y z
N MET A 1 22.77 -21.00 -17.09
CA MET A 1 21.83 -20.15 -17.86
C MET A 1 21.21 -19.19 -16.85
N ARG A 2 21.57 -17.91 -16.90
CA ARG A 2 21.12 -16.87 -15.95
C ARG A 2 19.65 -16.54 -16.25
N SER A 3 18.79 -16.54 -15.23
CA SER A 3 17.43 -15.99 -15.36
C SER A 3 17.50 -14.45 -15.43
N ALA A 4 16.45 -13.81 -15.94
CA ALA A 4 16.32 -12.35 -15.95
C ALA A 4 16.29 -11.72 -14.53
N TYR A 5 16.13 -12.53 -13.48
CA TYR A 5 16.01 -12.12 -12.08
C TYR A 5 17.30 -12.36 -11.26
N GLY A 6 18.41 -12.73 -11.91
CA GLY A 6 19.61 -13.19 -11.21
C GLY A 6 19.52 -14.65 -10.79
N ASP A 7 20.61 -15.19 -10.27
CA ASP A 7 20.73 -16.61 -9.89
C ASP A 7 20.11 -16.80 -8.49
N ILE A 8 18.78 -16.84 -8.42
CA ILE A 8 18.04 -17.17 -7.18
C ILE A 8 18.02 -18.68 -6.88
N GLY A 9 18.64 -19.51 -7.75
CA GLY A 9 18.80 -20.96 -7.57
C GLY A 9 17.51 -21.79 -7.69
N LEU A 10 16.33 -21.21 -7.46
CA LEU A 10 15.06 -21.90 -7.52
C LEU A 10 14.42 -21.79 -8.91
N LYS A 11 14.11 -22.95 -9.51
CA LYS A 11 13.30 -23.05 -10.73
C LYS A 11 11.99 -23.72 -10.36
N TYR A 12 10.87 -23.06 -10.66
CA TYR A 12 9.56 -23.66 -10.48
C TYR A 12 9.31 -24.68 -11.59
N LYS A 13 9.34 -25.97 -11.24
CA LYS A 13 8.79 -27.04 -12.07
C LYS A 13 7.36 -27.33 -11.62
N GLU A 14 6.77 -28.41 -12.11
CA GLU A 14 5.38 -28.78 -11.84
C GLU A 14 5.08 -28.91 -10.33
N ASP A 15 5.87 -29.69 -9.59
CA ASP A 15 5.64 -29.91 -8.16
C ASP A 15 5.80 -28.63 -7.34
N GLU A 16 6.84 -27.83 -7.58
CA GLU A 16 7.03 -26.56 -6.88
C GLU A 16 5.94 -25.55 -7.23
N THR A 17 5.42 -25.58 -8.47
CA THR A 17 4.31 -24.74 -8.90
C THR A 17 3.02 -25.10 -8.17
N VAL A 18 2.69 -26.40 -8.08
CA VAL A 18 1.52 -26.87 -7.33
C VAL A 18 1.64 -26.51 -5.86
N ALA A 19 2.82 -26.72 -5.26
CA ALA A 19 3.08 -26.33 -3.88
C ALA A 19 2.93 -24.81 -3.68
N TYR A 20 3.42 -23.98 -4.61
CA TYR A 20 3.28 -22.53 -4.56
C TYR A 20 1.82 -22.08 -4.64
N VAL A 21 1.05 -22.64 -5.59
CA VAL A 21 -0.39 -22.35 -5.76
C VAL A 21 -1.16 -22.72 -4.49
N ALA A 22 -0.89 -23.88 -3.89
CA ALA A 22 -1.58 -24.32 -2.70
C ALA A 22 -1.20 -23.52 -1.43
N SER A 23 0.06 -23.07 -1.32
CA SER A 23 0.61 -22.54 -0.07
C SER A 23 0.79 -21.02 -0.02
N ARG A 24 1.16 -20.37 -1.13
CA ARG A 24 1.55 -18.94 -1.20
C ARG A 24 0.62 -18.09 -2.05
N MET A 25 0.05 -18.62 -3.13
CA MET A 25 -0.85 -17.85 -4.00
C MET A 25 -1.99 -17.13 -3.24
N PRO A 26 -2.66 -17.73 -2.23
CA PRO A 26 -3.70 -17.02 -1.45
C PRO A 26 -3.18 -15.76 -0.73
N ALA A 27 -1.96 -15.81 -0.19
CA ALA A 27 -1.34 -14.69 0.50
C ALA A 27 -0.98 -13.57 -0.49
N VAL A 28 -0.39 -13.93 -1.64
CA VAL A 28 -0.06 -12.98 -2.71
C VAL A 28 -1.33 -12.33 -3.29
N TYR A 29 -2.38 -13.12 -3.54
CA TYR A 29 -3.69 -12.60 -3.95
C TYR A 29 -4.22 -11.58 -2.94
N SER A 30 -4.18 -11.90 -1.65
CA SER A 30 -4.71 -11.04 -0.58
C SER A 30 -3.98 -9.71 -0.52
N ALA A 31 -2.65 -9.72 -0.61
CA ALA A 31 -1.83 -8.52 -0.63
C ALA A 31 -2.07 -7.68 -1.90
N CYS A 32 -2.13 -8.31 -3.09
CA CYS A 32 -2.49 -7.62 -4.34
C CYS A 32 -3.88 -6.99 -4.25
N HIS A 33 -4.88 -7.72 -3.75
CA HIS A 33 -6.24 -7.24 -3.58
C HIS A 33 -6.32 -6.06 -2.60
N ARG A 34 -5.57 -6.09 -1.49
CA ARG A 34 -5.45 -4.96 -0.54
C ARG A 34 -4.88 -3.71 -1.21
N VAL A 35 -3.83 -3.85 -2.00
CA VAL A 35 -3.19 -2.73 -2.72
C VAL A 35 -4.11 -2.19 -3.81
N LEU A 36 -4.69 -3.04 -4.65
CA LEU A 36 -5.56 -2.64 -5.74
C LEU A 36 -6.85 -1.99 -5.24
N LYS A 37 -7.45 -2.48 -4.14
CA LYS A 37 -8.57 -1.79 -3.48
C LYS A 37 -8.19 -0.40 -3.01
N GLU A 38 -6.97 -0.24 -2.51
CA GLU A 38 -6.49 1.08 -2.11
C GLU A 38 -6.34 2.00 -3.31
N VAL A 39 -5.71 1.54 -4.39
CA VAL A 39 -5.60 2.28 -5.65
C VAL A 39 -6.97 2.72 -6.15
N ARG A 40 -7.96 1.82 -6.18
CA ARG A 40 -9.34 2.13 -6.59
C ARG A 40 -9.99 3.20 -5.70
N ARG A 41 -9.75 3.17 -4.38
CA ARG A 41 -10.26 4.20 -3.46
C ARG A 41 -9.63 5.56 -3.71
N ARG A 42 -8.33 5.60 -4.01
CA ARG A 42 -7.59 6.85 -4.29
C ARG A 42 -7.87 7.41 -5.68
N LEU A 43 -8.28 6.55 -6.62
CA LEU A 43 -8.59 6.89 -8.00
C LEU A 43 -9.96 6.32 -8.39
N PRO A 44 -11.07 6.91 -7.89
CA PRO A 44 -12.42 6.35 -8.09
C PRO A 44 -12.85 6.32 -9.57
N GLU A 45 -12.36 7.26 -10.37
CA GLU A 45 -12.63 7.34 -11.81
C GLU A 45 -11.76 6.39 -12.64
N PHE A 46 -10.76 5.75 -12.03
CA PHE A 46 -9.88 4.84 -12.75
C PHE A 46 -10.58 3.52 -13.04
N SER A 47 -10.91 3.31 -14.32
CA SER A 47 -11.50 2.08 -14.85
C SER A 47 -10.57 1.48 -15.90
N PRO A 48 -9.61 0.64 -15.48
CA PRO A 48 -8.63 0.07 -16.39
C PRO A 48 -9.22 -0.97 -17.34
N THR A 49 -8.83 -0.89 -18.61
CA THR A 49 -9.22 -1.82 -19.68
C THR A 49 -8.08 -2.77 -20.09
N SER A 50 -6.83 -2.48 -19.72
CA SER A 50 -5.67 -3.29 -20.09
C SER A 50 -4.66 -3.44 -18.94
N MET A 51 -4.07 -4.63 -18.80
CA MET A 51 -3.14 -4.98 -17.72
C MET A 51 -1.83 -5.60 -18.26
N LEU A 52 -0.70 -5.23 -17.66
CA LEU A 52 0.59 -5.91 -17.81
C LEU A 52 1.02 -6.39 -16.41
N ASP A 53 1.24 -7.70 -16.27
CA ASP A 53 1.69 -8.33 -15.03
C ASP A 53 3.09 -8.91 -15.25
N PHE A 54 4.09 -8.41 -14.52
CA PHE A 54 5.48 -8.83 -14.66
C PHE A 54 5.90 -9.67 -13.46
N GLY A 55 6.40 -10.89 -13.72
CA GLY A 55 6.54 -11.91 -12.68
C GLY A 55 5.19 -12.48 -12.26
N SER A 56 4.29 -12.69 -13.23
CA SER A 56 2.88 -13.00 -12.96
C SER A 56 2.66 -14.32 -12.21
N GLY A 57 3.64 -15.25 -12.24
CA GLY A 57 3.53 -16.56 -11.61
C GLY A 57 2.25 -17.28 -12.05
N PRO A 58 1.42 -17.76 -11.10
CA PRO A 58 0.13 -18.40 -11.40
C PRO A 58 -1.01 -17.41 -11.66
N GLY A 59 -0.73 -16.10 -11.80
CA GLY A 59 -1.73 -15.07 -12.12
C GLY A 59 -2.45 -14.46 -10.91
N SER A 60 -1.85 -14.49 -9.71
CA SER A 60 -2.46 -13.98 -8.46
C SER A 60 -2.94 -12.53 -8.55
N ALA A 61 -2.14 -11.66 -9.21
CA ALA A 61 -2.49 -10.25 -9.35
C ALA A 61 -3.66 -10.05 -10.32
N LEU A 62 -3.75 -10.85 -11.39
CA LEU A 62 -4.89 -10.82 -12.32
C LEU A 62 -6.20 -11.22 -11.61
N TRP A 63 -6.16 -12.24 -10.74
CA TRP A 63 -7.33 -12.58 -9.92
C TRP A 63 -7.77 -11.42 -9.04
N ALA A 64 -6.84 -10.79 -8.33
CA ALA A 64 -7.13 -9.62 -7.50
C ALA A 64 -7.67 -8.45 -8.33
N MET A 65 -7.13 -8.25 -9.53
CA MET A 65 -7.56 -7.24 -10.49
C MET A 65 -9.03 -7.43 -10.89
N ARG A 66 -9.43 -8.65 -11.24
CA ARG A 66 -10.81 -8.98 -11.64
C ARG A 66 -11.81 -8.77 -10.49
N GLU A 67 -11.40 -9.06 -9.26
CA GLU A 67 -12.23 -8.81 -8.08
C GLU A 67 -12.41 -7.30 -7.83
N VAL A 68 -11.34 -6.51 -7.97
CA VAL A 68 -11.40 -5.06 -7.73
C VAL A 68 -12.08 -4.31 -8.88
N TRP A 69 -11.90 -4.73 -10.13
CA TRP A 69 -12.58 -4.18 -11.31
C TRP A 69 -13.28 -5.28 -12.10
N PRO A 70 -14.59 -5.49 -11.85
CA PRO A 70 -15.36 -6.56 -12.51
C PRO A 70 -15.57 -6.36 -14.03
N GLN A 71 -15.47 -5.12 -14.51
CA GLN A 71 -15.58 -4.73 -15.92
C GLN A 71 -14.65 -5.60 -16.79
N PRO A 72 -15.06 -6.06 -17.99
CA PRO A 72 -14.21 -6.90 -18.82
C PRO A 72 -12.91 -6.17 -19.19
N LEU A 73 -11.79 -6.90 -19.14
CA LEU A 73 -10.51 -6.40 -19.63
C LEU A 73 -10.47 -6.64 -21.15
N GLU A 74 -9.90 -5.70 -21.90
CA GLU A 74 -9.69 -5.82 -23.35
C GLU A 74 -8.37 -6.52 -23.67
N ARG A 75 -7.34 -6.37 -22.80
CA ARG A 75 -6.02 -6.97 -23.00
C ARG A 75 -5.33 -7.30 -21.68
N VAL A 76 -4.75 -8.50 -21.61
CA VAL A 76 -3.91 -8.91 -20.47
C VAL A 76 -2.61 -9.53 -20.98
N ASN A 77 -1.50 -8.92 -20.61
CA ASN A 77 -0.15 -9.42 -20.90
C ASN A 77 0.50 -9.91 -19.61
N LEU A 78 0.89 -11.18 -19.59
CA LEU A 78 1.54 -11.84 -18.45
C LEU A 78 2.99 -12.16 -18.82
N VAL A 79 3.94 -11.73 -18.01
CA VAL A 79 5.37 -12.06 -18.20
C VAL A 79 5.81 -12.96 -17.06
N GLU A 80 6.16 -14.20 -17.36
CA GLU A 80 6.56 -15.22 -16.39
C GLU A 80 7.54 -16.19 -17.04
N PRO A 81 8.80 -16.32 -16.59
CA PRO A 81 9.76 -17.22 -17.24
C PRO A 81 9.46 -18.72 -17.05
N SER A 82 8.79 -19.14 -15.98
CA SER A 82 8.47 -20.56 -15.76
C SER A 82 7.26 -21.00 -16.59
N LYS A 83 7.47 -21.98 -17.48
CA LYS A 83 6.39 -22.60 -18.25
C LYS A 83 5.39 -23.34 -17.36
N ASP A 84 5.84 -23.90 -16.24
CA ASP A 84 4.96 -24.56 -15.28
C ASP A 84 4.00 -23.58 -14.61
N MET A 85 4.53 -22.42 -14.18
CA MET A 85 3.72 -21.32 -13.65
C MET A 85 2.73 -20.77 -14.69
N GLN A 86 3.16 -20.58 -15.94
CA GLN A 86 2.27 -20.18 -17.03
C GLN A 86 1.14 -21.18 -17.25
N ARG A 87 1.44 -22.50 -17.26
CA ARG A 87 0.43 -23.55 -17.40
C ARG A 87 -0.55 -23.54 -16.23
N ALA A 88 -0.07 -23.37 -15.00
CA ALA A 88 -0.91 -23.24 -13.82
C ALA A 88 -1.82 -22.00 -13.90
N ALA A 89 -1.27 -20.85 -14.30
CA ALA A 89 -2.04 -19.64 -14.54
C ALA A 89 -3.15 -19.88 -15.56
N GLN A 90 -2.81 -20.42 -16.74
CA GLN A 90 -3.80 -20.74 -17.77
C GLN A 90 -4.87 -21.69 -17.25
N SER A 91 -4.51 -22.73 -16.50
CA SER A 91 -5.46 -23.68 -15.94
C SER A 91 -6.42 -23.02 -14.94
N LEU A 92 -5.90 -22.18 -14.04
CA LEU A 92 -6.71 -21.47 -13.06
C LEU A 92 -7.64 -20.45 -13.74
N LEU A 93 -7.17 -19.79 -14.79
CA LEU A 93 -7.91 -18.72 -15.46
C LEU A 93 -8.99 -19.22 -16.43
N ARG A 94 -9.06 -20.54 -16.74
CA ARG A 94 -10.04 -21.12 -17.68
C ARG A 94 -11.49 -20.80 -17.35
N ASP A 95 -11.84 -20.78 -16.06
CA ASP A 95 -13.21 -20.59 -15.61
C ASP A 95 -13.61 -19.11 -15.46
N LEU A 96 -12.66 -18.19 -15.62
CA LEU A 96 -12.96 -16.77 -15.57
C LEU A 96 -13.66 -16.31 -16.86
N LYS A 97 -14.91 -15.87 -16.72
CA LYS A 97 -15.67 -15.25 -17.80
C LYS A 97 -15.19 -13.83 -18.07
N GLY A 98 -15.19 -13.43 -19.34
CA GLY A 98 -14.86 -12.05 -19.76
C GLY A 98 -13.37 -11.72 -19.64
N VAL A 99 -12.50 -12.72 -19.71
CA VAL A 99 -11.06 -12.52 -19.83
C VAL A 99 -10.71 -12.45 -21.32
N PRO A 100 -9.97 -11.42 -21.77
CA PRO A 100 -9.59 -11.26 -23.17
C PRO A 100 -8.52 -12.29 -23.55
N ILE A 101 -7.97 -12.16 -24.76
CA ILE A 101 -6.77 -12.89 -25.17
C ILE A 101 -5.66 -12.60 -24.15
N ILE A 102 -5.21 -13.66 -23.47
CA ILE A 102 -4.09 -13.63 -22.53
C ILE A 102 -2.84 -13.95 -23.30
N HIS A 103 -1.88 -13.04 -23.32
CA HIS A 103 -0.57 -13.31 -23.90
C HIS A 103 0.45 -13.56 -22.80
N SER A 104 1.01 -14.77 -22.79
CA SER A 104 2.10 -15.14 -21.89
C SER A 104 3.44 -15.00 -22.60
N TYR A 105 4.41 -14.35 -21.94
CA TYR A 105 5.75 -14.13 -22.46
C TYR A 105 6.79 -14.61 -21.44
N ASP A 106 7.91 -15.14 -21.91
CA ASP A 106 8.98 -15.64 -21.04
C ASP A 106 9.86 -14.50 -20.50
N SER A 107 9.86 -13.36 -21.20
CA SER A 107 10.67 -12.21 -20.83
C SER A 107 10.09 -10.90 -21.32
N ILE A 108 10.55 -9.79 -20.72
CA ILE A 108 10.22 -8.44 -21.19
C ILE A 108 10.79 -8.16 -22.58
N GLN A 109 11.90 -8.81 -22.96
CA GLN A 109 12.50 -8.69 -24.28
C GLN A 109 11.59 -9.30 -25.35
N GLU A 110 11.06 -10.49 -25.09
CA GLU A 110 10.12 -11.17 -25.96
C GLU A 110 8.81 -10.38 -26.10
N LEU A 111 8.27 -9.84 -25.00
CA LEU A 111 7.14 -8.91 -25.03
C LEU A 111 7.42 -7.72 -25.96
N ASN A 112 8.59 -7.09 -25.83
CA ASN A 112 8.96 -5.92 -26.63
C ASN A 112 9.17 -6.21 -28.12
N GLN A 113 9.54 -7.45 -28.47
CA GLN A 113 9.73 -7.89 -29.85
C GLN A 113 8.40 -8.21 -30.54
N ASN A 114 7.47 -8.82 -29.81
CA ASN A 114 6.19 -9.27 -30.35
C ASN A 114 5.09 -8.19 -30.34
N LEU A 115 5.23 -7.12 -29.55
CA LEU A 115 4.25 -6.03 -29.53
C LEU A 115 4.55 -4.94 -30.56
N GLU A 116 3.56 -4.66 -31.41
CA GLU A 116 3.55 -3.44 -32.21
C GLU A 116 3.58 -2.19 -31.31
N LYS A 117 4.14 -1.06 -31.79
CA LYS A 117 4.27 0.17 -30.96
C LYS A 117 2.94 0.66 -30.36
N ARG A 118 1.80 0.34 -30.98
CA ARG A 118 0.45 0.70 -30.51
C ARG A 118 -0.02 -0.18 -29.35
N GLU A 119 0.37 -1.45 -29.33
CA GLU A 119 -0.02 -2.45 -28.33
C GLU A 119 0.80 -2.35 -27.03
N ARG A 120 1.89 -1.57 -27.05
CA ARG A 120 2.68 -1.25 -25.84
C ARG A 120 1.99 -0.24 -24.92
N LYS A 121 0.91 0.40 -25.36
CA LYS A 121 0.13 1.34 -24.54
C LYS A 121 -0.86 0.53 -23.70
N HIS A 122 -0.60 0.50 -22.39
CA HIS A 122 -1.49 -0.09 -21.40
C HIS A 122 -2.05 1.05 -20.54
N ASP A 123 -3.35 1.01 -20.24
CA ASP A 123 -4.07 2.04 -19.47
C ASP A 123 -3.72 1.95 -17.99
N ILE A 124 -3.41 0.74 -17.52
CA ILE A 124 -2.63 0.50 -16.31
C ILE A 124 -1.14 0.57 -16.66
N VAL A 125 -0.51 1.70 -16.31
CA VAL A 125 0.92 1.68 -15.93
C VAL A 125 1.01 1.80 -14.40
N ILE A 126 0.19 1.03 -13.69
CA ILE A 126 0.33 0.81 -12.25
C ILE A 126 1.17 -0.46 -12.11
N SER A 127 2.47 -0.28 -11.99
CA SER A 127 3.35 -1.35 -11.55
C SER A 127 3.15 -1.49 -10.04
N VAL A 128 2.36 -2.49 -9.65
CA VAL A 128 2.25 -2.90 -8.26
C VAL A 128 3.36 -3.92 -8.03
N LEU A 129 4.47 -3.46 -7.46
CA LEU A 129 5.53 -4.34 -7.04
C LEU A 129 5.26 -4.80 -5.62
N LEU A 130 5.01 -6.09 -5.44
CA LEU A 130 4.91 -6.71 -4.12
C LEU A 130 6.20 -7.44 -3.81
N GLU A 131 6.82 -7.06 -2.70
CA GLU A 131 7.93 -7.80 -2.11
C GLU A 131 7.49 -8.36 -0.76
N PRO A 132 8.00 -9.53 -0.33
CA PRO A 132 7.87 -9.98 1.05
C PRO A 132 8.32 -8.84 1.96
N GLY A 133 7.49 -8.52 2.97
CA GLY A 133 7.67 -7.38 3.88
C GLY A 133 8.92 -7.50 4.75
N THR A 134 10.08 -7.39 4.12
CA THR A 134 11.41 -7.54 4.71
C THR A 134 12.18 -6.23 4.54
N PRO A 135 13.20 -5.97 5.38
CA PRO A 135 14.08 -4.82 5.20
C PRO A 135 14.72 -4.78 3.80
N HIS A 136 15.10 -5.94 3.25
CA HIS A 136 15.66 -6.01 1.90
C HIS A 136 14.62 -5.71 0.81
N GLY A 137 13.44 -6.32 0.88
CA GLY A 137 12.34 -6.07 -0.05
C GLY A 137 11.94 -4.60 -0.07
N SER A 138 11.82 -3.96 1.10
CA SER A 138 11.51 -2.53 1.21
C SER A 138 12.55 -1.64 0.50
N LYS A 139 13.84 -2.00 0.58
CA LYS A 139 14.93 -1.31 -0.14
C LYS A 139 14.80 -1.49 -1.64
N ILE A 140 14.45 -2.69 -2.13
CA ILE A 140 14.22 -2.95 -3.56
C ILE A 140 13.06 -2.10 -4.08
N ILE A 141 11.90 -2.15 -3.41
CA ILE A 141 10.72 -1.33 -3.75
C ILE A 141 11.12 0.14 -3.89
N TRP A 142 11.84 0.65 -2.89
CA TRP A 142 12.28 2.03 -2.85
C TRP A 142 13.27 2.40 -3.98
N GLN A 143 14.26 1.54 -4.28
CA GLN A 143 15.21 1.78 -5.38
C GLN A 143 14.48 1.85 -6.72
N LEU A 144 13.54 0.93 -6.95
CA LEU A 144 12.76 0.87 -8.17
C LEU A 144 11.84 2.09 -8.30
N TRP A 145 11.16 2.46 -7.21
CA TRP A 145 10.37 3.68 -7.14
C TRP A 145 11.19 4.92 -7.54
N ARG A 146 12.35 5.13 -6.92
CA ARG A 146 13.25 6.26 -7.24
C ARG A 146 13.68 6.23 -8.70
N TYR A 147 14.03 5.07 -9.22
CA TYR A 147 14.45 4.92 -10.61
C TYR A 147 13.33 5.28 -11.60
N VAL A 148 12.10 4.79 -11.37
CA VAL A 148 10.94 5.08 -12.23
C VAL A 148 10.63 6.57 -12.23
N LEU A 149 10.58 7.21 -11.06
CA LEU A 149 10.35 8.65 -10.97
C LEU A 149 11.46 9.46 -11.64
N TRP A 150 12.73 9.08 -11.44
CA TRP A 150 13.87 9.72 -12.09
C TRP A 150 13.80 9.59 -13.61
N MET A 151 13.46 8.40 -14.12
CA MET A 151 13.29 8.16 -15.56
C MET A 151 12.15 8.99 -16.14
N ALA A 152 11.03 9.10 -15.42
CA ALA A 152 9.89 9.91 -15.84
C ALA A 152 10.26 11.41 -15.91
N LYS A 153 10.93 11.94 -14.88
CA LYS A 153 11.44 13.33 -14.84
C LYS A 153 12.46 13.60 -15.95
N ARG A 154 13.36 12.64 -16.22
CA ARG A 154 14.37 12.76 -17.29
C ARG A 154 13.72 12.81 -18.68
N LYS A 155 12.67 12.03 -18.92
CA LYS A 155 11.92 12.09 -20.19
C LYS A 155 11.19 13.42 -20.36
N HIS A 156 10.53 13.91 -19.32
CA HIS A 156 9.86 15.21 -19.31
C HIS A 156 10.80 16.36 -19.73
N ARG A 157 11.96 16.46 -19.06
CA ARG A 157 12.96 17.50 -19.38
C ARG A 157 13.51 17.45 -20.80
N LYS A 158 13.50 16.28 -21.45
CA LYS A 158 13.93 16.15 -22.85
C LYS A 158 12.87 16.63 -23.81
N SER A 159 11.59 16.41 -23.47
CA SER A 159 10.44 16.85 -24.26
C SER A 159 10.28 18.38 -24.23
N GLU A 160 10.37 18.98 -23.04
CA GLU A 160 10.31 20.45 -22.89
C GLU A 160 11.37 21.16 -23.74
N LYS A 161 12.60 20.64 -23.75
CA LYS A 161 13.69 21.18 -24.58
C LYS A 161 13.48 20.99 -26.08
N SER A 162 12.72 19.98 -26.52
CA SER A 162 12.39 19.81 -27.94
C SER A 162 11.23 20.70 -28.39
N ASP A 163 10.29 21.00 -27.50
CA ASP A 163 9.15 21.89 -27.80
C ASP A 163 9.57 23.37 -27.81
N GLU A 164 10.56 23.76 -27.01
CA GLU A 164 11.11 25.13 -26.98
C GLU A 164 11.79 25.55 -28.31
N VAL A 165 12.18 24.58 -29.15
CA VAL A 165 12.82 24.79 -30.47
C VAL A 165 11.78 24.86 -31.61
N CYS A 166 10.52 24.53 -31.36
CA CYS A 166 9.47 24.44 -32.40
C CYS A 166 8.31 25.41 -32.14
N CYS A 167 8.60 26.67 -31.86
CA CYS A 167 7.61 27.73 -31.75
C CYS A 167 7.48 28.53 -33.05
N HIS A 168 7.04 27.87 -34.13
CA HIS A 168 6.24 28.54 -35.15
C HIS A 168 5.10 27.61 -35.58
N GLU A 169 3.89 28.00 -35.18
CA GLU A 169 2.62 27.69 -35.84
C GLU A 169 2.15 26.22 -35.77
N LYS A 170 1.58 25.82 -34.61
CA LYS A 170 0.53 24.78 -34.58
C LYS A 170 -0.64 25.19 -33.70
N SER A 171 -1.81 25.06 -34.31
CA SER A 171 -3.14 25.48 -33.92
C SER A 171 -3.64 24.91 -32.59
N ILE A 172 -4.44 25.74 -31.92
CA ILE A 172 -5.26 25.48 -30.74
C ILE A 172 -6.32 24.41 -31.03
N VAL A 173 -5.95 23.12 -31.11
CA VAL A 173 -6.89 21.97 -30.97
C VAL A 173 -6.11 20.70 -30.53
N ASP A 174 -5.54 20.69 -29.32
CA ASP A 174 -5.24 19.42 -28.63
C ASP A 174 -5.19 19.65 -27.10
N ARG A 175 -6.36 19.78 -26.46
CA ARG A 175 -6.50 19.82 -24.99
C ARG A 175 -6.37 18.41 -24.37
N GLY A 176 -5.34 17.64 -24.74
CA GLY A 176 -5.30 16.18 -24.47
C GLY A 176 -3.98 15.53 -24.05
N ALA A 177 -2.87 16.27 -23.85
CA ALA A 177 -1.57 15.64 -23.69
C ALA A 177 -0.58 16.30 -22.70
N VAL A 178 -0.96 16.46 -21.42
CA VAL A 178 0.06 16.49 -20.34
C VAL A 178 0.28 15.04 -19.86
N ARG A 179 0.95 14.22 -20.67
CA ARG A 179 1.18 12.78 -20.44
C ARG A 179 2.62 12.46 -20.00
N GLU A 180 3.30 13.43 -19.42
CA GLU A 180 4.72 13.31 -19.03
C GLU A 180 4.89 13.43 -17.52
N GLY A 181 5.90 12.76 -16.97
CA GLY A 181 6.06 12.58 -15.53
C GLY A 181 5.36 11.34 -14.96
N ALA A 182 5.56 11.11 -13.67
CA ALA A 182 4.88 10.09 -12.87
C ALA A 182 4.88 10.54 -11.40
N PHE A 183 3.89 10.07 -10.64
CA PHE A 183 3.74 10.37 -9.22
C PHE A 183 3.27 9.13 -8.44
N VAL A 184 3.49 9.14 -7.13
CA VAL A 184 3.09 8.10 -6.18
C VAL A 184 1.62 8.23 -5.84
N ILE A 185 0.87 7.17 -6.10
CA ILE A 185 -0.51 7.03 -5.62
C ILE A 185 -0.49 6.54 -4.16
N ALA A 186 0.33 5.55 -3.84
CA ALA A 186 0.42 4.88 -2.55
C ALA A 186 1.76 4.10 -2.46
N PRO A 187 2.24 3.70 -1.26
CA PRO A 187 1.68 3.98 0.06
C PRO A 187 1.98 5.40 0.56
N CYS A 188 3.09 5.99 0.13
CA CYS A 188 3.52 7.33 0.53
C CYS A 188 2.60 8.40 -0.07
N SER A 189 2.36 9.48 0.67
CA SER A 189 1.67 10.69 0.17
C SER A 189 2.61 11.68 -0.51
N HIS A 190 3.88 11.32 -0.72
CA HIS A 190 4.90 12.17 -1.31
C HIS A 190 5.72 11.43 -2.39
N ASP A 191 6.31 12.20 -3.30
CA ASP A 191 7.19 11.76 -4.39
C ASP A 191 8.69 11.92 -4.04
N GLY A 192 8.97 12.46 -2.85
CA GLY A 192 10.31 12.70 -2.31
C GLY A 192 11.05 11.47 -1.81
N ARG A 193 12.21 11.70 -1.19
CA ARG A 193 13.00 10.66 -0.52
C ARG A 193 12.19 10.05 0.64
N CYS A 194 12.28 8.73 0.83
CA CYS A 194 11.60 8.05 1.93
C CYS A 194 12.19 8.51 3.27
N PRO A 195 11.40 9.04 4.22
CA PRO A 195 11.91 9.50 5.51
C PRO A 195 12.46 8.37 6.39
N LEU A 196 12.03 7.13 6.15
CA LEU A 196 12.56 5.96 6.85
C LEU A 196 13.90 5.48 6.31
N GLU A 197 14.44 6.09 5.25
CA GLU A 197 15.74 5.72 4.72
C GLU A 197 16.84 5.92 5.78
N ASN A 198 17.59 4.86 6.06
CA ASN A 198 18.64 4.80 7.09
C ASN A 198 18.17 4.97 8.54
N SER A 199 16.86 4.91 8.81
CA SER A 199 16.31 4.98 10.17
C SER A 199 16.39 3.68 10.97
N GLY A 200 16.89 2.59 10.37
CA GLY A 200 16.80 1.22 10.92
C GLY A 200 15.41 0.59 10.81
N LYS A 201 14.36 1.41 10.64
CA LYS A 201 12.97 1.00 10.40
C LYS A 201 12.69 0.85 8.90
N TYR A 202 11.66 0.08 8.55
CA TYR A 202 11.23 -0.12 7.16
C TYR A 202 9.72 -0.07 6.99
N CYS A 203 9.28 0.53 5.87
CA CYS A 203 7.86 0.67 5.51
C CYS A 203 7.33 -0.66 4.98
N HIS A 204 6.38 -1.26 5.68
CA HIS A 204 5.68 -2.48 5.27
C HIS A 204 4.25 -2.51 5.82
N PHE A 205 3.49 -3.47 5.32
CA PHE A 205 2.07 -3.65 5.61
C PHE A 205 1.75 -5.11 5.87
N VAL A 206 0.61 -5.35 6.52
CA VAL A 206 0.12 -6.68 6.82
C VAL A 206 -1.29 -6.84 6.28
N GLN A 207 -1.52 -7.93 5.57
CA GLN A 207 -2.85 -8.36 5.17
C GLN A 207 -3.16 -9.71 5.83
N ARG A 208 -4.13 -9.70 6.75
CA ARG A 208 -4.68 -10.93 7.30
C ARG A 208 -5.54 -11.64 6.27
N LEU A 209 -5.38 -12.95 6.13
CA LEU A 209 -6.22 -13.83 5.33
C LEU A 209 -6.58 -15.09 6.10
N GLU A 210 -7.75 -15.65 5.83
CA GLU A 210 -8.10 -16.98 6.33
C GLU A 210 -7.29 -18.04 5.58
N ARG A 211 -6.77 -19.04 6.30
CA ARG A 211 -6.09 -20.17 5.68
C ARG A 211 -7.10 -21.04 4.97
N THR A 212 -6.77 -21.51 3.77
CA THR A 212 -7.61 -22.48 3.06
C THR A 212 -7.64 -23.83 3.81
N SER A 213 -8.65 -24.65 3.52
CA SER A 213 -8.71 -26.02 4.05
C SER A 213 -7.42 -26.81 3.77
N SER A 214 -6.88 -26.68 2.56
CA SER A 214 -5.59 -27.28 2.17
C SER A 214 -4.43 -26.75 3.00
N GLN A 215 -4.33 -25.43 3.22
CA GLN A 215 -3.28 -24.87 4.07
C GLN A 215 -3.39 -25.37 5.52
N ARG A 216 -4.60 -25.48 6.07
CA ARG A 216 -4.84 -26.02 7.42
C ARG A 216 -4.51 -27.50 7.54
N ALA A 217 -4.68 -28.27 6.47
CA ALA A 217 -4.38 -29.70 6.45
C ALA A 217 -2.86 -29.99 6.41
N TYR A 218 -2.07 -29.16 5.72
CA TYR A 218 -0.66 -29.45 5.43
C TYR A 218 0.36 -28.56 6.15
N LYS A 219 0.03 -27.29 6.47
CA LYS A 219 0.95 -26.43 7.23
C LYS A 219 1.03 -26.89 8.69
N ARG A 220 2.22 -26.79 9.29
CA ARG A 220 2.45 -27.10 10.69
C ARG A 220 3.08 -25.89 11.38
N SER A 221 2.65 -25.62 12.60
CA SER A 221 3.27 -24.67 13.51
C SER A 221 4.19 -25.41 14.48
N LYS A 222 5.31 -24.79 14.86
CA LYS A 222 6.24 -25.34 15.85
C LYS A 222 5.63 -25.14 17.23
N GLY A 223 5.30 -26.22 17.94
CA GLY A 223 4.91 -26.19 19.36
C GLY A 223 3.52 -25.63 19.69
N GLU A 224 2.88 -24.87 18.79
CA GLU A 224 1.56 -24.29 18.99
C GLU A 224 0.52 -24.86 18.01
N PRO A 225 -0.79 -24.80 18.31
CA PRO A 225 -1.84 -25.11 17.32
C PRO A 225 -1.81 -24.14 16.13
N LEU A 226 -1.97 -24.68 14.92
CA LEU A 226 -1.98 -23.84 13.72
C LEU A 226 -3.19 -22.90 13.73
N ARG A 227 -2.93 -21.60 13.67
CA ARG A 227 -3.99 -20.58 13.63
C ARG A 227 -4.83 -20.72 12.36
N GLY A 228 -6.11 -20.38 12.43
CA GLY A 228 -7.02 -20.40 11.28
C GLY A 228 -6.74 -19.31 10.23
N PHE A 229 -5.86 -18.35 10.54
CA PHE A 229 -5.50 -17.24 9.67
C PHE A 229 -3.98 -17.11 9.51
N GLU A 230 -3.57 -16.41 8.46
CA GLU A 230 -2.19 -16.03 8.14
C GLU A 230 -2.12 -14.50 8.00
N ASP A 231 -1.02 -13.91 8.47
CA ASP A 231 -0.74 -12.49 8.34
C ASP A 231 0.36 -12.30 7.28
N GLU A 232 -0.01 -11.89 6.07
CA GLU A 232 0.94 -11.69 4.98
C GLU A 232 1.58 -10.32 5.08
N LYS A 233 2.91 -10.29 5.28
CA LYS A 233 3.70 -9.06 5.27
C LYS A 233 4.14 -8.71 3.85
N PHE A 234 3.92 -7.47 3.44
CA PHE A 234 4.32 -7.00 2.11
C PHE A 234 4.77 -5.55 2.11
N CYS A 235 5.64 -5.23 1.16
CA CYS A 235 5.99 -3.86 0.78
C CYS A 235 5.41 -3.59 -0.60
N PHE A 236 4.92 -2.37 -0.84
CA PHE A 236 4.42 -2.01 -2.17
C PHE A 236 4.68 -0.55 -2.51
N VAL A 237 4.58 -0.25 -3.81
CA VAL A 237 4.43 1.10 -4.34
C VAL A 237 3.47 1.04 -5.52
N ALA A 238 2.61 2.05 -5.63
CA ALA A 238 1.70 2.25 -6.75
C ALA A 238 2.01 3.61 -7.37
N LEU A 239 2.33 3.62 -8.66
CA LEU A 239 2.71 4.82 -9.40
C LEU A 239 1.69 5.07 -10.52
N ARG A 240 1.43 6.35 -10.81
CA ARG A 240 0.63 6.78 -11.97
C ARG A 240 1.48 7.66 -12.87
N ARG A 241 1.36 7.46 -14.19
CA ARG A 241 1.96 8.35 -15.19
C ARG A 241 1.16 9.65 -15.30
N GLY A 242 1.86 10.76 -15.51
CA GLY A 242 1.31 12.10 -15.66
C GLY A 242 1.64 13.01 -14.49
N LYS A 243 1.01 14.18 -14.46
CA LYS A 243 1.11 15.14 -13.37
C LYS A 243 0.20 14.72 -12.22
N ARG A 244 0.66 14.94 -10.97
CA ARG A 244 -0.16 14.79 -9.77
C ARG A 244 -1.34 15.77 -9.84
N PRO A 245 -2.58 15.34 -9.54
CA PRO A 245 -3.71 16.25 -9.41
C PRO A 245 -3.41 17.29 -8.31
N GLU A 246 -3.69 18.57 -8.59
CA GLU A 246 -3.56 19.66 -7.60
C GLU A 246 -4.86 19.88 -6.80
N GLU A 247 -5.89 19.08 -7.09
CA GLU A 247 -7.16 19.11 -6.37
C GLU A 247 -7.00 18.58 -4.94
N ALA A 248 -7.74 19.20 -4.02
CA ALA A 248 -7.78 18.79 -2.63
C ALA A 248 -8.43 17.40 -2.52
N TRP A 249 -7.90 16.56 -1.63
CA TRP A 249 -8.49 15.27 -1.33
C TRP A 249 -9.85 15.43 -0.63
N PRO A 250 -10.73 14.42 -0.72
CA PRO A 250 -11.97 14.43 0.04
C PRO A 250 -11.68 14.66 1.54
N LEU A 251 -12.34 15.68 2.12
CA LEU A 251 -12.19 16.16 3.51
C LEU A 251 -10.90 16.95 3.83
N ASP A 252 -10.11 17.34 2.83
CA ASP A 252 -9.06 18.34 3.03
C ASP A 252 -9.66 19.68 3.50
N GLY A 253 -8.98 20.35 4.43
CA GLY A 253 -9.42 21.64 5.00
C GLY A 253 -10.52 21.55 6.06
N VAL A 254 -11.01 20.35 6.40
CA VAL A 254 -11.97 20.16 7.51
C VAL A 254 -11.26 20.41 8.84
N LYS A 255 -11.65 21.48 9.54
CA LYS A 255 -11.15 21.75 10.89
C LYS A 255 -11.97 20.98 11.91
N PHE A 256 -11.30 20.17 12.72
CA PHE A 256 -11.92 19.55 13.89
C PHE A 256 -11.88 20.53 15.05
N GLU A 257 -13.04 20.81 15.64
CA GLU A 257 -13.12 21.65 16.83
C GLU A 257 -12.46 20.92 18.02
N THR A 258 -11.67 21.65 18.79
CA THR A 258 -11.11 21.16 20.04
C THR A 258 -12.21 20.95 21.09
N LEU A 259 -11.96 20.12 22.10
CA LEU A 259 -12.88 19.97 23.24
C LEU A 259 -13.18 21.33 23.89
N LYS A 260 -12.16 22.19 23.97
CA LYS A 260 -12.27 23.55 24.54
C LYS A 260 -13.21 24.43 23.73
N GLU A 261 -13.12 24.40 22.40
CA GLU A 261 -14.02 25.15 21.51
C GLU A 261 -15.45 24.62 21.56
N LYS A 262 -15.63 23.29 21.61
CA LYS A 262 -16.96 22.67 21.79
C LYS A 262 -17.62 23.06 23.10
N LEU A 263 -16.86 23.03 24.19
CA LEU A 263 -17.35 23.45 25.50
C LEU A 263 -17.71 24.94 25.52
N ALA A 264 -16.97 25.78 24.79
CA ALA A 264 -17.28 27.21 24.67
C ALA A 264 -18.53 27.50 23.80
N LYS A 265 -18.90 26.58 22.89
CA LYS A 265 -20.08 26.72 22.01
C LYS A 265 -21.37 26.11 22.57
N ARG A 266 -21.29 25.36 23.67
CA ARG A 266 -22.47 24.75 24.32
C ARG A 266 -23.43 25.83 24.82
N LYS A 267 -24.73 25.65 24.56
CA LYS A 267 -25.78 26.47 25.17
C LYS A 267 -26.09 25.95 26.59
N PRO A 268 -26.58 26.79 27.51
CA PRO A 268 -26.96 26.36 28.86
C PRO A 268 -27.98 25.21 28.89
N GLU A 269 -28.77 25.06 27.83
CA GLU A 269 -29.75 23.99 27.65
C GLU A 269 -29.12 22.59 27.46
N ASP A 270 -27.85 22.52 27.01
CA ASP A 270 -27.11 21.27 26.78
C ASP A 270 -26.53 20.66 28.07
N LEU A 271 -26.79 21.28 29.23
CA LEU A 271 -26.27 20.89 30.55
C LEU A 271 -27.11 19.81 31.25
N ILE A 272 -28.27 19.43 30.71
CA ILE A 272 -29.12 18.37 31.29
C ILE A 272 -28.63 17.02 30.75
N ILE A 273 -27.68 16.41 31.47
CA ILE A 273 -27.35 15.00 31.33
C ILE A 273 -27.82 14.30 32.61
N ASP A 274 -28.77 13.39 32.48
CA ASP A 274 -29.26 12.54 33.56
C ASP A 274 -28.23 11.42 33.81
N TYR A 275 -27.68 11.35 35.02
CA TYR A 275 -26.47 10.59 35.35
C TYR A 275 -26.75 9.21 35.95
N GLU A 276 -27.93 8.61 35.74
CA GLU A 276 -28.28 7.32 36.35
C GLU A 276 -28.16 6.07 35.45
N ASP A 277 -27.87 6.18 34.14
CA ASP A 277 -28.09 5.04 33.21
C ASP A 277 -26.84 4.40 32.56
N GLN A 278 -25.60 4.70 32.98
CA GLN A 278 -24.38 4.19 32.28
C GLN A 278 -23.23 3.64 33.14
N LEU A 279 -23.50 3.09 34.33
CA LEU A 279 -22.47 2.36 35.09
C LEU A 279 -22.90 0.90 35.36
N GLY A 280 -22.48 0.01 34.46
CA GLY A 280 -22.34 -1.43 34.73
C GLY A 280 -20.89 -1.76 35.11
N PRO A 281 -20.65 -2.67 36.06
CA PRO A 281 -19.34 -2.82 36.71
C PRO A 281 -18.25 -3.43 35.81
N GLU A 282 -17.05 -2.85 35.91
CA GLU A 282 -15.80 -3.29 35.30
C GLU A 282 -15.36 -4.66 35.87
N VAL A 283 -14.91 -5.56 35.00
CA VAL A 283 -14.16 -6.77 35.37
C VAL A 283 -12.76 -6.63 34.79
N GLU A 284 -11.78 -6.48 35.68
CA GLU A 284 -10.34 -6.50 35.37
C GLU A 284 -9.89 -7.96 35.16
N GLU A 285 -9.34 -8.29 33.98
CA GLU A 285 -8.52 -9.50 33.80
C GLU A 285 -7.11 -9.12 33.38
N ALA A 286 -6.15 -9.48 34.22
CA ALA A 286 -4.72 -9.33 34.01
C ALA A 286 -4.17 -10.53 33.23
N PHE A 287 -3.35 -10.28 32.20
CA PHE A 287 -2.58 -11.32 31.51
C PHE A 287 -1.09 -10.96 31.52
N SER A 288 -0.28 -11.88 32.06
CA SER A 288 1.19 -11.87 32.06
C SER A 288 1.74 -12.47 30.76
N TYR A 289 2.77 -11.85 30.18
CA TYR A 289 3.55 -12.37 29.05
C TYR A 289 4.96 -12.72 29.51
N ASP A 290 5.42 -13.94 29.21
CA ASP A 290 6.84 -14.31 29.21
C ASP A 290 7.36 -14.32 27.76
N GLU A 291 8.52 -13.70 27.54
CA GLU A 291 9.25 -13.62 26.26
C GLU A 291 10.28 -14.75 26.18
N GLU A 292 10.35 -15.48 25.05
CA GLU A 292 11.63 -15.98 24.50
C GLU A 292 11.63 -15.90 22.96
N GLU A 293 12.72 -15.37 22.41
CA GLU A 293 13.00 -15.12 20.99
C GLU A 293 13.74 -16.31 20.36
N ASP A 294 13.29 -16.80 19.19
CA ASP A 294 14.16 -17.44 18.21
C ASP A 294 13.72 -17.10 16.77
N ASN A 295 14.69 -16.59 16.00
CA ASN A 295 14.51 -16.04 14.67
C ASN A 295 14.44 -17.14 13.61
N SER A 296 13.22 -17.45 13.16
CA SER A 296 12.99 -18.08 11.86
C SER A 296 11.81 -17.41 11.16
N TYR A 297 11.93 -17.18 9.84
CA TYR A 297 10.89 -16.59 9.01
C TYR A 297 9.63 -17.49 9.01
N ALA A 298 8.78 -17.28 10.01
CA ALA A 298 7.49 -17.93 10.18
C ALA A 298 6.43 -16.82 10.18
N SER A 299 5.45 -16.89 9.28
CA SER A 299 4.33 -15.93 9.22
C SER A 299 3.38 -16.04 10.45
N ASP A 300 3.79 -16.78 11.47
CA ASP A 300 2.98 -17.14 12.64
C ASP A 300 3.31 -16.35 13.92
N VAL A 301 4.35 -15.50 13.92
CA VAL A 301 4.70 -14.68 15.09
C VAL A 301 4.05 -13.29 15.01
N SER A 302 3.31 -12.89 16.04
CA SER A 302 2.75 -11.54 16.16
C SER A 302 3.83 -10.54 16.58
N GLU A 303 4.10 -9.51 15.77
CA GLU A 303 5.10 -8.46 16.07
C GLU A 303 4.69 -7.46 17.16
N ILE A 304 3.75 -7.80 18.05
CA ILE A 304 3.47 -6.95 19.22
C ILE A 304 4.68 -6.94 20.19
N ALA A 305 5.52 -7.97 20.16
CA ALA A 305 6.66 -8.13 21.08
C ALA A 305 7.99 -7.47 20.62
N LEU A 306 8.15 -7.12 19.34
CA LEU A 306 9.47 -6.77 18.77
C LEU A 306 9.85 -5.28 18.86
N PHE A 307 9.00 -4.42 19.41
CA PHE A 307 9.25 -2.97 19.50
C PHE A 307 9.33 -2.42 20.93
N ASN A 308 9.39 -3.29 21.95
CA ASN A 308 9.38 -2.90 23.36
C ASN A 308 10.77 -2.70 24.00
N LYS A 309 11.86 -2.78 23.23
CA LYS A 309 13.20 -2.52 23.78
C LYS A 309 13.82 -1.28 23.14
N ASN A 310 13.87 -0.23 23.96
CA ASN A 310 14.55 1.05 23.81
C ASN A 310 13.77 2.12 23.02
N ASP A 311 13.13 3.02 23.75
CA ASP A 311 13.10 4.48 23.51
C ASP A 311 12.35 5.16 24.68
N ASP A 312 12.82 4.94 25.91
CA ASP A 312 12.44 5.75 27.07
C ASP A 312 13.49 6.86 27.21
N GLU A 313 13.29 7.94 26.47
CA GLU A 313 13.79 9.30 26.69
C GLU A 313 13.63 9.99 25.35
N HIS A 314 12.62 10.85 25.18
CA HIS A 314 12.63 12.08 24.38
C HIS A 314 11.33 12.84 24.73
N GLY A 315 11.47 14.13 25.06
CA GLY A 315 10.49 14.94 25.74
C GLY A 315 9.11 15.03 25.06
N ASP A 316 8.08 15.14 25.90
CA ASP A 316 6.70 15.38 25.49
C ASP A 316 6.55 16.78 24.87
N ASP A 317 6.85 16.91 23.58
CA ASP A 317 6.33 18.02 22.79
C ASP A 317 4.91 17.65 22.35
N VAL A 318 3.93 18.14 23.12
CA VAL A 318 2.54 18.24 22.64
C VAL A 318 2.56 19.28 21.52
N VAL A 319 2.72 18.81 20.28
CA VAL A 319 2.77 19.69 19.12
C VAL A 319 1.36 20.26 18.90
N ASP A 320 1.15 21.49 19.38
CA ASP A 320 -0.06 22.28 19.21
C ASP A 320 -0.01 23.08 17.88
N SER A 321 0.58 22.51 16.82
CA SER A 321 0.65 23.16 15.52
C SER A 321 -0.47 22.67 14.60
N VAL A 322 -1.38 23.60 14.32
CA VAL A 322 -2.38 23.52 13.26
C VAL A 322 -1.65 23.52 11.91
N GLU A 323 -1.07 22.39 11.51
CA GLU A 323 -0.50 22.21 10.17
C GLU A 323 -1.48 21.37 9.34
N SER A 324 -2.36 22.07 8.63
CA SER A 324 -3.38 21.53 7.74
C SER A 324 -2.89 20.37 6.87
N ALA A 325 -3.66 19.27 6.77
CA ALA A 325 -3.46 18.17 5.81
C ALA A 325 -3.50 18.57 4.33
N ASP A 326 -3.77 19.83 4.03
CA ASP A 326 -4.08 20.33 2.69
C ASP A 326 -2.81 20.63 1.88
N LEU A 327 -2.00 19.58 1.68
CA LEU A 327 -0.73 19.68 0.96
C LEU A 327 -0.71 18.86 -0.34
N GLY A 328 -1.84 18.63 -1.02
CA GLY A 328 -1.91 18.08 -2.39
C GLY A 328 -1.36 16.65 -2.60
N GLY A 329 -0.60 16.13 -1.65
CA GLY A 329 -0.07 14.76 -1.60
C GLY A 329 -1.09 13.72 -1.16
N GLY A 330 -2.20 14.17 -0.57
CA GLY A 330 -3.21 13.36 0.11
C GLY A 330 -2.87 13.09 1.58
N TRP A 331 -3.78 12.42 2.27
CA TRP A 331 -3.67 12.10 3.70
C TRP A 331 -2.40 11.32 4.05
N GLY A 332 -1.89 11.58 5.26
CA GLY A 332 -0.77 10.83 5.84
C GLY A 332 -1.13 9.36 6.03
N ARG A 333 -0.12 8.53 6.26
CA ARG A 333 -0.30 7.10 6.51
C ARG A 333 0.29 6.70 7.84
N ILE A 334 -0.51 6.01 8.64
CA ILE A 334 -0.05 5.36 9.86
C ILE A 334 0.86 4.20 9.49
N LEU A 335 2.12 4.31 9.88
CA LEU A 335 3.11 3.26 9.81
C LEU A 335 3.18 2.61 11.18
N TYR A 336 3.07 1.27 11.22
CA TYR A 336 2.98 0.47 12.45
C TYR A 336 1.66 0.61 13.23
N THR A 337 1.48 -0.28 14.20
CA THR A 337 0.28 -0.36 15.02
C THR A 337 0.21 0.81 16.01
N PRO A 338 -0.90 1.59 16.05
CA PRO A 338 -1.11 2.61 17.07
C PRO A 338 -0.95 2.09 18.50
N LEU A 339 -0.18 2.80 19.33
CA LEU A 339 0.00 2.50 20.75
C LEU A 339 -1.11 3.17 21.55
N ARG A 340 -1.93 2.37 22.25
CA ARG A 340 -3.07 2.85 23.03
C ARG A 340 -2.76 2.74 24.52
N ARG A 341 -2.64 3.87 25.22
CA ARG A 341 -2.43 3.93 26.68
C ARG A 341 -3.48 4.85 27.32
N GLY A 342 -4.57 4.25 27.80
CA GLY A 342 -5.67 4.99 28.43
C GLY A 342 -6.29 6.04 27.51
N LYS A 343 -6.15 7.33 27.86
CA LYS A 343 -6.68 8.49 27.11
C LYS A 343 -5.67 9.09 26.11
N ARG A 344 -4.53 8.42 25.90
CA ARG A 344 -3.45 8.82 25.00
C ARG A 344 -3.25 7.76 23.94
N ILE A 345 -3.21 8.19 22.68
CA ILE A 345 -2.96 7.32 21.54
C ILE A 345 -1.78 7.88 20.76
N THR A 346 -0.74 7.09 20.59
CA THR A 346 0.47 7.48 19.86
C THR A 346 0.53 6.72 18.54
N MET A 347 0.79 7.42 17.44
CA MET A 347 0.82 6.87 16.09
C MET A 347 2.04 7.39 15.36
N ASP A 348 2.71 6.52 14.62
CA ASP A 348 3.82 6.89 13.76
C ASP A 348 3.26 7.13 12.34
N VAL A 349 3.40 8.34 11.80
CA VAL A 349 2.72 8.74 10.56
C VAL A 349 3.72 9.27 9.54
N CYS A 350 3.64 8.75 8.32
CA CYS A 350 4.35 9.29 7.17
C CYS A 350 3.41 10.21 6.39
N ARG A 351 3.79 11.48 6.22
CA ARG A 351 2.99 12.50 5.52
C ARG A 351 3.84 13.30 4.54
N SER A 352 3.17 14.04 3.67
CA SER A 352 3.85 15.06 2.87
C SER A 352 3.96 16.37 3.64
N THR A 353 5.07 17.07 3.48
CA THR A 353 5.34 18.37 4.10
C THR A 353 5.19 19.55 3.14
N LYS A 354 4.93 19.29 1.85
CA LYS A 354 4.80 20.32 0.81
C LYS A 354 3.60 20.09 -0.09
N ARG A 355 2.97 21.18 -0.55
CA ARG A 355 1.79 21.14 -1.45
C ARG A 355 2.00 20.36 -2.74
N ASP A 356 3.22 20.37 -3.26
CA ASP A 356 3.60 19.68 -4.49
C ASP A 356 3.98 18.20 -4.26
N ALA A 357 3.80 17.72 -3.03
CA ALA A 357 4.18 16.37 -2.60
C ALA A 357 5.67 16.04 -2.79
N SER A 358 6.54 17.05 -2.95
CA SER A 358 7.97 16.83 -3.27
C SER A 358 8.78 16.29 -2.09
N GLU A 359 8.30 16.49 -0.87
CA GLU A 359 8.95 16.08 0.38
C GLU A 359 7.95 15.37 1.31
N GLY A 360 8.51 14.49 2.14
CA GLY A 360 7.77 13.80 3.18
C GLY A 360 8.51 13.80 4.50
N ALA A 361 7.77 13.60 5.58
CA ALA A 361 8.28 13.46 6.93
C ALA A 361 7.65 12.23 7.59
N PHE A 362 8.41 11.64 8.51
CA PHE A 362 7.94 10.57 9.39
C PHE A 362 7.93 11.13 10.80
N GLU A 363 6.74 11.24 11.38
CA GLU A 363 6.51 11.93 12.64
C GLU A 363 5.71 11.04 13.58
N ARG A 364 6.06 11.08 14.87
CA ARG A 364 5.28 10.45 15.93
C ARG A 364 4.27 11.46 16.46
N ILE A 365 2.99 11.15 16.32
CA ILE A 365 1.89 12.01 16.77
C ILE A 365 1.21 11.40 17.98
N THR A 366 0.77 12.27 18.89
CA THR A 366 0.05 11.86 20.10
C THR A 366 -1.31 12.56 20.16
N VAL A 367 -2.37 11.77 20.05
CA VAL A 367 -3.77 12.25 20.13
C VAL A 367 -4.29 11.97 21.53
N THR A 368 -4.83 13.01 22.17
CA THR A 368 -5.44 12.90 23.50
C THR A 368 -6.91 13.30 23.47
N HIS A 369 -7.73 12.63 24.29
CA HIS A 369 -9.14 12.96 24.42
C HIS A 369 -9.38 14.40 24.91
N ARG A 370 -8.43 14.98 25.67
CA ARG A 370 -8.55 16.35 26.19
C ARG A 370 -8.44 17.41 25.08
N HIS A 371 -7.62 17.15 24.06
CA HIS A 371 -7.40 18.09 22.97
C HIS A 371 -8.54 18.00 21.93
N SER A 372 -8.80 16.80 21.40
CA SER A 372 -9.88 16.55 20.44
C SER A 372 -10.53 15.18 20.70
N PRO A 373 -11.76 15.12 21.22
CA PRO A 373 -12.48 13.87 21.46
C PRO A 373 -12.79 13.11 20.17
N GLU A 374 -13.09 13.82 19.08
CA GLU A 374 -13.41 13.24 17.77
C GLU A 374 -12.18 12.58 17.15
N LEU A 375 -11.05 13.30 17.10
CA LEU A 375 -9.80 12.73 16.61
C LEU A 375 -9.31 11.61 17.51
N HIS A 376 -9.49 11.72 18.83
CA HIS A 376 -9.16 10.61 19.73
C HIS A 376 -10.01 9.36 19.46
N LEU A 377 -11.32 9.52 19.21
CA LEU A 377 -12.18 8.40 18.84
C LEU A 377 -11.75 7.77 17.50
N GLN A 378 -11.37 8.60 16.52
CA GLN A 378 -10.83 8.12 15.25
C GLN A 378 -9.51 7.38 15.45
N ALA A 379 -8.54 7.98 16.16
CA ALA A 379 -7.25 7.36 16.49
C ALA A 379 -7.41 6.02 17.22
N ARG A 380 -8.43 5.90 18.09
CA ARG A 380 -8.74 4.65 18.81
C ARG A 380 -9.15 3.54 17.85
N ARG A 381 -9.82 3.88 16.76
CA ARG A 381 -10.30 2.94 15.73
C ARG A 381 -9.29 2.70 14.62
N SER A 382 -8.31 3.58 14.45
CA SER A 382 -7.27 3.46 13.44
C SER A 382 -6.40 2.22 13.63
N LEU A 383 -5.97 1.65 12.51
CA LEU A 383 -5.11 0.47 12.41
C LEU A 383 -3.84 0.79 11.61
N TRP A 384 -2.88 -0.12 11.67
CA TRP A 384 -1.67 -0.04 10.86
C TRP A 384 -2.02 0.01 9.37
N GLY A 385 -1.49 1.02 8.69
CA GLY A 385 -1.65 1.22 7.25
C GLY A 385 -2.88 2.02 6.89
N ASP A 386 -3.68 2.46 7.86
CA ASP A 386 -4.76 3.40 7.65
C ASP A 386 -4.24 4.79 7.27
N LEU A 387 -5.12 5.55 6.62
CA LEU A 387 -4.87 6.96 6.34
C LEU A 387 -5.27 7.79 7.54
N TRP A 388 -4.49 8.85 7.75
CA TRP A 388 -4.69 9.77 8.85
C TRP A 388 -4.88 11.20 8.30
N PRO A 389 -6.06 11.81 8.51
CA PRO A 389 -6.27 13.22 8.22
C PRO A 389 -5.56 14.08 9.29
N PHE A 390 -4.90 15.14 8.85
CA PHE A 390 -4.28 16.16 9.70
C PHE A 390 -5.11 17.45 9.73
#